data_AF-A0A1B2HP29-F1
#
_entry.id   AF-A0A1B2HP29-F1
#
_cell.length_a   1.000
_cell.length_b   1.000
_cell.length_c   1.000
_cell.angle_alpha   90.00
_cell.angle_beta   90.00
_cell.angle_gamma   90.00
#
_symmetry.space_group_name_H-M   'P 1'
#
loop_
_entity.id
_entity.type
_entity.pdbx_description
1 polymer ?
#
loop_
_entity_poly.entity_id
_entity_poly.type
_entity_poly.pdbx_seq_one_letter_code
_entity_poly.pdbx_strand_id
1 'polypeptide(L)'
;MVVFECVACGAALTVPVAQVDFPDHGHDSVGNGVLHMPALVEPGTWAAGPGWIAIAPGDVRGVSWLPDRLAGDCCGVTGWEGPNLACACGAEVATRVSDCSVWAVVWLEPAAVRAVGEPDAVVRWEELDWESTPLVGGEDEWWRDRMGNAAGVALAGVLVAAGTARVVAADGPVADTFQRALDELLPAEAPVKALGVAGPGVVAEADVLLVPRHPQTSEVWPASGTVVPIGAELWRWLAREHEQPVVPATGGRWEPYLSDDPLPRRPKRVEPGRFAMEGALRRLGRSVPRPSR
;
A
#
# COMPACT_ATOMS: atom_id res chain seq x y z
N MET A 1 -14.31 -7.02 -16.24
CA MET A 1 -14.62 -6.10 -15.13
C MET A 1 -15.94 -6.50 -14.48
N VAL A 2 -16.11 -6.22 -13.19
CA VAL A 2 -17.35 -6.48 -12.44
C VAL A 2 -18.03 -5.18 -12.02
N VAL A 3 -19.34 -5.25 -11.77
CA VAL A 3 -20.12 -4.19 -11.10
C VAL A 3 -20.64 -4.75 -9.79
N PHE A 4 -20.57 -3.99 -8.71
CA PHE A 4 -21.22 -4.37 -7.45
C PHE A 4 -22.67 -3.89 -7.47
N GLU A 5 -23.59 -4.82 -7.28
CA GLU A 5 -25.02 -4.56 -7.19
C GLU A 5 -25.53 -4.75 -5.76
N CYS A 6 -26.54 -3.99 -5.38
CA CYS A 6 -27.26 -4.20 -4.12
C CYS A 6 -27.96 -5.56 -4.15
N VAL A 7 -27.75 -6.37 -3.11
CA VAL A 7 -28.42 -7.69 -2.96
C VAL A 7 -29.93 -7.53 -2.83
N ALA A 8 -30.41 -6.46 -2.18
CA ALA A 8 -31.83 -6.28 -1.89
C ALA A 8 -32.68 -5.90 -3.12
N CYS A 9 -32.15 -5.10 -4.04
CA CYS A 9 -32.93 -4.57 -5.17
C CYS A 9 -32.26 -4.72 -6.55
N GLY A 10 -31.02 -5.21 -6.63
CA GLY A 10 -30.28 -5.37 -7.88
C GLY A 10 -29.77 -4.06 -8.50
N ALA A 11 -29.86 -2.92 -7.80
CA ALA A 11 -29.33 -1.66 -8.31
C ALA A 11 -27.80 -1.71 -8.38
N ALA A 12 -27.22 -1.29 -9.50
CA ALA A 12 -25.79 -1.08 -9.63
C ALA A 12 -25.32 0.04 -8.68
N LEU A 13 -24.34 -0.28 -7.83
CA LEU A 13 -23.77 0.63 -6.83
C LEU A 13 -22.40 1.16 -7.24
N THR A 14 -21.81 0.62 -8.31
CA THR A 14 -20.49 1.00 -8.78
C THR A 14 -20.47 1.16 -10.29
N VAL A 15 -19.48 1.88 -10.81
CA VAL A 15 -19.04 1.70 -12.20
C VAL A 15 -18.40 0.31 -12.38
N PRO A 16 -18.16 -0.17 -13.62
CA PRO A 16 -17.34 -1.35 -13.84
C PRO A 16 -15.95 -1.16 -13.24
N VAL A 17 -15.50 -2.12 -12.44
CA VAL A 17 -14.21 -2.08 -11.74
C VAL A 17 -13.42 -3.36 -11.94
N ALA A 18 -12.09 -3.22 -11.95
CA ALA A 18 -11.12 -4.30 -12.05
C ALA A 18 -10.53 -4.65 -10.67
N GLN A 19 -10.28 -5.95 -10.43
CA GLN A 19 -9.72 -6.38 -9.15
C GLN A 19 -8.21 -6.09 -9.09
N VAL A 20 -7.76 -5.60 -7.94
CA VAL A 20 -6.34 -5.34 -7.63
C VAL A 20 -5.94 -5.88 -6.26
N ASP A 21 -4.63 -6.01 -6.03
CA ASP A 21 -4.03 -6.26 -4.72
C ASP A 21 -4.37 -5.12 -3.76
N PHE A 22 -4.58 -5.47 -2.49
CA PHE A 22 -4.79 -4.45 -1.48
C PHE A 22 -3.48 -3.76 -1.14
N PRO A 23 -3.43 -2.41 -1.15
CA PRO A 23 -2.19 -1.71 -0.90
C PRO A 23 -1.66 -1.92 0.53
N ASP A 24 -0.34 -2.12 0.67
CA ASP A 24 0.30 -2.41 1.97
C ASP A 24 -0.04 -1.36 3.05
N HIS A 25 -0.11 -0.10 2.64
CA HIS A 25 -0.35 1.06 3.49
C HIS A 25 -1.84 1.27 3.84
N GLY A 26 -2.74 0.42 3.34
CA GLY A 26 -4.18 0.66 3.40
C GLY A 26 -4.84 0.56 4.76
N HIS A 27 -4.09 0.11 5.76
CA HIS A 27 -4.53 0.10 7.17
C HIS A 27 -3.91 1.21 8.01
N ASP A 28 -3.06 2.06 7.41
CA ASP A 28 -2.27 3.03 8.14
C ASP A 28 -2.80 4.45 7.89
N SER A 29 -2.76 5.27 8.93
CA SER A 29 -3.08 6.69 8.82
C SER A 29 -2.03 7.42 7.97
N VAL A 30 -2.48 8.48 7.31
CA VAL A 30 -1.65 9.33 6.45
C VAL A 30 -2.11 10.78 6.61
N GLY A 31 -1.15 11.70 6.71
CA GLY A 31 -1.42 13.12 6.88
C GLY A 31 -2.01 13.51 8.24
N ASN A 32 -2.22 14.81 8.41
CA ASN A 32 -2.96 15.42 9.52
C ASN A 32 -3.45 16.81 9.07
N GLY A 33 -4.78 17.00 8.99
CA GLY A 33 -5.37 18.28 8.61
C GLY A 33 -5.35 18.60 7.11
N VAL A 34 -5.24 17.59 6.25
CA VAL A 34 -5.28 17.73 4.78
C VAL A 34 -6.71 17.58 4.25
N LEU A 35 -7.16 18.50 3.40
CA LEU A 35 -8.55 18.59 2.92
C LEU A 35 -8.87 17.65 1.73
N HIS A 36 -7.86 17.01 1.11
CA HIS A 36 -8.02 16.14 -0.05
C HIS A 36 -7.13 14.91 0.07
N MET A 37 -7.60 13.94 0.84
CA MET A 37 -6.89 12.66 0.96
C MET A 37 -7.02 11.86 -0.34
N PRO A 38 -5.92 11.26 -0.82
CA PRO A 38 -5.94 10.43 -2.02
C PRO A 38 -6.77 9.18 -1.79
N ALA A 39 -7.31 8.63 -2.88
CA ALA A 39 -8.03 7.37 -2.82
C ALA A 39 -7.07 6.24 -2.41
N LEU A 40 -7.56 5.32 -1.57
CA LEU A 40 -6.77 4.17 -1.14
C LEU A 40 -6.49 3.21 -2.31
N VAL A 41 -7.50 2.96 -3.12
CA VAL A 41 -7.40 2.17 -4.35
C VAL A 41 -7.64 3.09 -5.54
N GLU A 42 -6.96 2.80 -6.65
CA GLU A 42 -7.04 3.61 -7.86
C GLU A 42 -8.48 3.63 -8.42
N PRO A 43 -8.95 4.75 -9.02
CA PRO A 43 -10.22 4.78 -9.71
C PRO A 43 -10.35 3.69 -10.78
N GLY A 44 -11.53 3.09 -10.89
CA GLY A 44 -11.80 1.94 -11.75
C GLY A 44 -11.32 0.61 -11.16
N THR A 45 -10.83 0.57 -9.91
CA THR A 45 -10.34 -0.65 -9.26
C THR A 45 -11.03 -0.95 -7.94
N TRP A 46 -10.94 -2.21 -7.49
CA TRP A 46 -11.38 -2.65 -6.19
C TRP A 46 -10.45 -3.70 -5.61
N ALA A 47 -10.37 -3.77 -4.29
CA ALA A 47 -9.64 -4.80 -3.56
C ALA A 47 -10.53 -5.43 -2.50
N ALA A 48 -10.23 -6.64 -2.06
CA ALA A 48 -11.00 -7.30 -1.01
C ALA A 48 -10.15 -8.22 -0.15
N GLY A 49 -10.66 -8.53 1.03
CA GLY A 49 -10.12 -9.52 1.94
C GLY A 49 -11.22 -10.11 2.81
N PRO A 50 -10.87 -10.85 3.87
CA PRO A 50 -11.86 -11.45 4.76
C PRO A 50 -12.78 -10.40 5.40
N GLY A 51 -14.02 -10.31 4.92
CA GLY A 51 -15.06 -9.46 5.49
C GLY A 51 -15.05 -7.99 5.05
N TRP A 52 -14.30 -7.62 4.01
CA TRP A 52 -14.29 -6.24 3.51
C TRP A 52 -14.03 -6.18 2.00
N ILE A 53 -14.55 -5.12 1.38
CA ILE A 53 -14.38 -4.80 -0.04
C ILE A 53 -14.09 -3.29 -0.12
N ALA A 54 -12.93 -2.91 -0.63
CA ALA A 54 -12.49 -1.52 -0.81
C ALA A 54 -12.73 -1.06 -2.25
N ILE A 55 -13.28 0.14 -2.41
CA ILE A 55 -13.46 0.80 -3.71
C ILE A 55 -13.12 2.29 -3.61
N ALA A 56 -12.66 2.87 -4.72
CA ALA A 56 -12.40 4.30 -4.78
C ALA A 56 -13.73 5.08 -4.61
N PRO A 57 -13.76 6.16 -3.81
CA PRO A 57 -15.00 6.89 -3.55
C PRO A 57 -15.71 7.43 -4.80
N GLY A 58 -14.97 7.73 -5.88
CA GLY A 58 -15.50 8.24 -7.14
C GLY A 58 -16.26 7.20 -7.99
N ASP A 59 -16.06 5.91 -7.70
CA ASP A 59 -16.64 4.81 -8.47
C ASP A 59 -18.01 4.39 -7.96
N VAL A 60 -18.40 4.85 -6.77
CA VAL A 60 -19.68 4.53 -6.15
C VAL A 60 -20.79 5.43 -6.73
N ARG A 61 -21.93 4.83 -7.08
CA ARG A 61 -23.09 5.48 -7.72
C ARG A 61 -24.39 5.01 -7.07
N GLY A 62 -25.46 5.79 -7.21
CA GLY A 62 -26.80 5.36 -6.80
C GLY A 62 -26.98 5.18 -5.29
N VAL A 63 -26.10 5.76 -4.47
CA VAL A 63 -26.16 5.74 -3.01
C VAL A 63 -26.43 7.13 -2.45
N SER A 64 -27.01 7.17 -1.25
CA SER A 64 -27.26 8.39 -0.48
C SER A 64 -26.65 8.27 0.91
N TRP A 65 -26.24 9.40 1.47
CA TRP A 65 -25.76 9.47 2.84
C TRP A 65 -26.87 9.14 3.84
N LEU A 66 -26.49 8.47 4.93
CA LEU A 66 -27.31 8.33 6.14
C LEU A 66 -27.00 9.52 7.06
N PRO A 67 -27.90 10.52 7.20
CA PRO A 67 -27.58 11.79 7.88
C PRO A 67 -27.17 11.65 9.35
N ASP A 68 -27.70 10.63 10.03
CA ASP A 68 -27.44 10.37 11.45
C ASP A 68 -26.15 9.57 11.69
N ARG A 69 -25.37 9.26 10.63
CA ARG A 69 -24.14 8.43 10.71
C ARG A 69 -22.93 9.08 10.05
N LEU A 70 -22.86 10.40 10.17
CA LEU A 70 -21.82 11.23 9.57
C LEU A 70 -20.79 11.67 10.61
N ALA A 71 -20.61 10.92 11.71
CA ALA A 71 -19.61 11.28 12.70
C ALA A 71 -18.21 11.36 12.10
N GLY A 72 -17.51 12.39 12.55
CA GLY A 72 -16.14 12.66 12.20
C GLY A 72 -15.66 13.96 12.81
N ASP A 73 -14.37 14.18 12.76
CA ASP A 73 -13.74 15.41 13.21
C ASP A 73 -13.94 16.54 12.18
N CYS A 74 -13.23 17.65 12.34
CA CYS A 74 -13.34 18.87 11.54
C CYS A 74 -13.28 18.67 10.00
N CYS A 75 -12.80 17.52 9.51
CA CYS A 75 -12.35 17.37 8.13
C CYS A 75 -13.02 16.26 7.29
N GLY A 76 -13.97 15.48 7.82
CA GLY A 76 -14.67 14.48 7.00
C GLY A 76 -15.29 13.34 7.82
N VAL A 77 -15.82 12.33 7.12
CA VAL A 77 -16.42 11.15 7.77
C VAL A 77 -15.36 10.10 8.11
N THR A 78 -15.43 9.59 9.34
CA THR A 78 -14.48 8.57 9.85
C THR A 78 -14.92 7.14 9.57
N GLY A 79 -16.22 6.92 9.36
CA GLY A 79 -16.80 5.59 9.18
C GLY A 79 -16.92 4.76 10.47
N TRP A 80 -16.60 5.31 11.64
CA TRP A 80 -16.63 4.57 12.91
C TRP A 80 -18.02 4.12 13.36
N GLU A 81 -19.07 4.78 12.87
CA GLU A 81 -20.47 4.43 13.17
C GLU A 81 -21.02 3.30 12.28
N GLY A 82 -20.16 2.69 11.46
CA GLY A 82 -20.54 1.67 10.48
C GLY A 82 -21.09 2.27 9.19
N PRO A 83 -21.98 1.56 8.46
CA PRO A 83 -22.52 2.01 7.19
C PRO A 83 -23.10 3.41 7.28
N ASN A 84 -22.59 4.30 6.42
CA ASN A 84 -23.05 5.68 6.28
C ASN A 84 -23.57 5.99 4.86
N LEU A 85 -23.60 4.98 3.99
CA LEU A 85 -24.19 5.02 2.66
C LEU A 85 -25.29 3.97 2.52
N ALA A 86 -26.43 4.40 2.02
CA ALA A 86 -27.57 3.55 1.70
C ALA A 86 -27.88 3.54 0.20
N CYS A 87 -28.31 2.40 -0.31
CA CYS A 87 -28.92 2.27 -1.63
C CYS A 87 -30.26 3.02 -1.66
N ALA A 88 -30.74 3.37 -2.86
CA ALA A 88 -32.07 3.97 -3.05
C ALA A 88 -33.23 3.14 -2.47
N CYS A 89 -33.07 1.82 -2.31
CA CYS A 89 -34.06 0.97 -1.65
C CYS A 89 -34.03 1.03 -0.11
N GLY A 90 -33.10 1.80 0.47
CA GLY A 90 -32.90 1.95 1.91
C GLY A 90 -31.93 0.95 2.53
N ALA A 91 -31.42 -0.03 1.78
CA ALA A 91 -30.42 -0.97 2.29
C ALA A 91 -29.10 -0.23 2.59
N GLU A 92 -28.54 -0.48 3.77
CA GLU A 92 -27.21 0.00 4.15
C GLU A 92 -26.16 -0.83 3.40
N VAL A 93 -25.37 -0.19 2.52
CA VAL A 93 -24.54 -0.92 1.55
C VAL A 93 -23.06 -0.61 1.65
N ALA A 94 -22.68 0.48 2.30
CA ALA A 94 -21.28 0.86 2.40
C ALA A 94 -20.96 1.85 3.52
N THR A 95 -19.68 1.90 3.88
CA THR A 95 -19.07 2.87 4.78
C THR A 95 -18.04 3.70 4.01
N ARG A 96 -18.27 5.00 3.86
CA ARG A 96 -17.29 5.94 3.31
C ARG A 96 -16.41 6.49 4.42
N VAL A 97 -15.11 6.51 4.15
CA VAL A 97 -14.07 7.15 4.94
C VAL A 97 -13.41 8.23 4.09
N SER A 98 -13.34 9.45 4.60
CA SER A 98 -12.69 10.58 3.93
C SER A 98 -12.24 11.65 4.92
N ASP A 99 -11.72 11.24 6.07
CA ASP A 99 -11.15 12.13 7.09
C ASP A 99 -9.70 12.52 6.75
N CYS A 100 -9.18 13.62 7.30
CA CYS A 100 -7.90 14.24 6.95
C CYS A 100 -6.64 13.52 7.43
N SER A 101 -6.82 12.35 8.02
CA SER A 101 -5.77 11.52 8.62
C SER A 101 -5.74 10.09 8.06
N VAL A 102 -6.55 9.80 7.04
CA VAL A 102 -6.76 8.45 6.48
C VAL A 102 -6.95 8.49 4.98
N TRP A 103 -6.55 7.41 4.30
CA TRP A 103 -6.80 7.24 2.86
C TRP A 103 -8.31 7.27 2.57
N ALA A 104 -8.71 7.96 1.51
CA ALA A 104 -10.11 8.06 1.13
C ALA A 104 -10.58 6.74 0.51
N VAL A 105 -11.64 6.14 1.02
CA VAL A 105 -12.10 4.82 0.60
C VAL A 105 -13.60 4.66 0.87
N VAL A 106 -14.25 3.80 0.08
CA VAL A 106 -15.55 3.25 0.42
C VAL A 106 -15.39 1.76 0.69
N TRP A 107 -15.81 1.32 1.87
CA TRP A 107 -15.90 -0.09 2.23
C TRP A 107 -17.32 -0.57 1.93
N LEU A 108 -17.49 -1.43 0.92
CA LEU A 108 -18.80 -2.05 0.66
C LEU A 108 -19.09 -3.11 1.72
N GLU A 109 -20.34 -3.19 2.15
CA GLU A 109 -20.82 -4.22 3.07
C GLU A 109 -20.96 -5.56 2.32
N PRO A 110 -20.09 -6.57 2.57
CA PRO A 110 -20.06 -7.77 1.73
C PRO A 110 -21.37 -8.56 1.73
N ALA A 111 -22.18 -8.45 2.79
CA ALA A 111 -23.49 -9.09 2.88
C ALA A 111 -24.59 -8.33 2.11
N ALA A 112 -24.39 -7.04 1.81
CA ALA A 112 -25.36 -6.19 1.16
C ALA A 112 -25.10 -6.00 -0.35
N VAL A 113 -23.94 -6.44 -0.84
CA VAL A 113 -23.53 -6.32 -2.24
C VAL A 113 -23.18 -7.68 -2.86
N ARG A 114 -23.33 -7.77 -4.18
CA ARG A 114 -22.85 -8.92 -4.97
C ARG A 114 -22.13 -8.42 -6.22
N ALA A 115 -21.01 -9.04 -6.56
CA ALA A 115 -20.32 -8.78 -7.81
C ALA A 115 -21.08 -9.43 -8.99
N VAL A 116 -21.22 -8.69 -10.09
CA VAL A 116 -21.92 -9.11 -11.30
C VAL A 116 -21.06 -8.80 -12.52
N GLY A 117 -21.07 -9.71 -13.50
CA GLY A 117 -20.24 -9.63 -14.69
C GLY A 117 -19.07 -10.61 -14.63
N GLU A 118 -18.21 -10.53 -15.65
CA GLU A 118 -17.03 -11.38 -15.75
C GLU A 118 -15.79 -10.59 -15.30
N PRO A 119 -15.05 -11.05 -14.27
CA PRO A 119 -13.77 -10.48 -13.90
C PRO A 119 -12.82 -10.42 -15.10
N ASP A 120 -11.96 -9.40 -15.14
CA ASP A 120 -10.93 -9.35 -16.18
C ASP A 120 -10.01 -10.56 -16.08
N ALA A 121 -9.47 -10.98 -17.21
CA ALA A 121 -8.46 -12.03 -17.23
C ALA A 121 -7.25 -11.59 -16.40
N VAL A 122 -6.82 -12.45 -15.49
CA VAL A 122 -5.59 -12.25 -14.72
C VAL A 122 -4.41 -12.37 -15.67
N VAL A 123 -3.62 -11.31 -15.76
CA VAL A 123 -2.36 -11.29 -16.51
C VAL A 123 -1.35 -12.18 -15.79
N ARG A 124 -0.61 -13.03 -16.51
CA ARG A 124 0.39 -13.87 -15.85
C ARG A 124 1.60 -13.03 -15.46
N TRP A 125 2.37 -13.50 -14.49
CA TRP A 125 3.57 -12.80 -14.03
C TRP A 125 4.56 -12.43 -15.15
N GLU A 126 4.73 -13.30 -16.13
CA GLU A 126 5.64 -13.12 -17.26
C GLU A 126 5.13 -12.08 -18.27
N GLU A 127 3.83 -11.78 -18.22
CA GLU A 127 3.12 -10.88 -19.13
C GLU A 127 2.86 -9.51 -18.49
N LEU A 128 3.16 -9.35 -17.19
CA LEU A 128 3.02 -8.07 -16.49
C LEU A 128 3.98 -7.05 -17.10
N ASP A 129 3.41 -5.96 -17.59
CA ASP A 129 4.17 -4.83 -18.11
C ASP A 129 4.63 -3.94 -16.95
N TRP A 130 5.81 -4.26 -16.44
CA TRP A 130 6.46 -3.54 -15.36
C TRP A 130 6.97 -2.16 -15.79
N GLU A 131 7.20 -1.92 -17.08
CA GLU A 131 7.96 -0.74 -17.55
C GLU A 131 7.07 0.38 -18.07
N SER A 132 5.85 0.09 -18.55
CA SER A 132 4.96 1.12 -19.09
C SER A 132 4.42 2.10 -18.05
N THR A 133 4.42 1.71 -16.77
CA THR A 133 3.96 2.58 -15.69
C THR A 133 5.16 3.13 -14.92
N PRO A 134 5.42 4.45 -14.96
CA PRO A 134 6.50 5.07 -14.19
C PRO A 134 6.38 4.73 -12.70
N LEU A 135 7.51 4.47 -12.03
CA LEU A 135 7.54 4.22 -10.58
C LEU A 135 7.07 5.42 -9.77
N VAL A 136 7.33 6.63 -10.27
CA VAL A 136 6.93 7.89 -9.62
C VAL A 136 6.29 8.76 -10.69
N GLY A 137 4.98 8.97 -10.56
CA GLY A 137 4.28 9.97 -11.36
C GLY A 137 4.71 11.38 -10.94
N GLY A 138 4.94 12.28 -11.91
CA GLY A 138 5.34 13.67 -11.63
C GLY A 138 4.31 14.46 -10.81
N GLU A 139 3.06 14.00 -10.78
CA GLU A 139 1.93 14.63 -10.08
C GLU A 139 1.54 13.88 -8.78
N ASP A 140 2.19 12.76 -8.46
CA ASP A 140 1.87 11.97 -7.26
C ASP A 140 2.59 12.54 -6.03
N GLU A 141 1.93 13.51 -5.38
CA GLU A 141 2.42 14.14 -4.16
C GLU A 141 2.45 13.18 -2.96
N TRP A 142 1.68 12.09 -2.99
CA TRP A 142 1.50 11.14 -1.88
C TRP A 142 2.38 9.90 -1.97
N TRP A 143 3.10 9.75 -3.08
CA TRP A 143 3.99 8.63 -3.33
C TRP A 143 4.94 8.36 -2.15
N ARG A 144 5.53 9.41 -1.55
CA ARG A 144 6.49 9.24 -0.45
C ARG A 144 5.84 8.63 0.79
N ASP A 145 4.69 9.15 1.19
CA ASP A 145 3.95 8.67 2.36
C ASP A 145 3.45 7.24 2.15
N ARG A 146 2.91 6.97 0.95
CA ARG A 146 2.49 5.64 0.53
C ARG A 146 3.61 4.61 0.62
N MET A 147 4.76 4.94 0.02
CA MET A 147 5.94 4.07 -0.01
C MET A 147 6.59 3.92 1.36
N GLY A 148 6.65 4.98 2.16
CA GLY A 148 7.14 4.93 3.53
C GLY A 148 6.29 4.01 4.41
N ASN A 149 4.96 4.12 4.32
CA ASN A 149 4.04 3.23 5.03
C ASN A 149 4.19 1.77 4.56
N ALA A 150 4.22 1.53 3.25
CA ALA A 150 4.47 0.19 2.70
C ALA A 150 5.79 -0.39 3.20
N ALA A 151 6.88 0.39 3.21
CA ALA A 151 8.17 -0.01 3.74
C ALA A 151 8.12 -0.26 5.26
N GLY A 152 7.33 0.50 6.02
CA GLY A 152 7.06 0.25 7.44
C GLY A 152 6.39 -1.11 7.67
N VAL A 153 5.37 -1.44 6.88
CA VAL A 153 4.70 -2.75 6.92
C VAL A 153 5.67 -3.88 6.56
N ALA A 154 6.47 -3.71 5.50
CA ALA A 154 7.50 -4.66 5.11
C ALA A 154 8.53 -4.88 6.24
N LEU A 155 9.00 -3.81 6.87
CA LEU A 155 9.94 -3.88 8.00
C LEU A 155 9.35 -4.68 9.17
N ALA A 156 8.07 -4.52 9.49
CA ALA A 156 7.41 -5.34 10.51
C ALA A 156 7.48 -6.84 10.18
N GLY A 157 7.22 -7.21 8.92
CA GLY A 157 7.38 -8.58 8.44
C GLY A 157 8.82 -9.10 8.57
N VAL A 158 9.80 -8.28 8.20
CA VAL A 158 11.23 -8.61 8.34
C VAL A 158 11.61 -8.82 9.81
N LEU A 159 11.15 -7.97 10.73
CA LEU A 159 11.42 -8.12 12.16
C LEU A 159 10.83 -9.43 12.71
N VAL A 160 9.64 -9.82 12.25
CA VAL A 160 9.04 -11.11 12.61
C VAL A 160 9.86 -12.28 12.06
N ALA A 161 10.32 -12.19 10.81
CA ALA A 161 11.17 -13.21 10.18
C ALA A 161 12.58 -13.28 10.82
N ALA A 162 13.12 -12.16 11.27
CA ALA A 162 14.40 -12.07 11.97
C ALA A 162 14.37 -12.81 13.32
N GLY A 163 13.28 -12.67 14.07
CA GLY A 163 13.20 -13.15 15.45
C GLY A 163 14.18 -12.36 16.33
N THR A 164 15.22 -13.04 16.83
CA THR A 164 16.30 -12.40 17.60
C THR A 164 17.60 -12.24 16.79
N ALA A 165 17.58 -12.59 15.51
CA ALA A 165 18.74 -12.51 14.64
C ALA A 165 19.03 -11.06 14.24
N ARG A 166 20.31 -10.73 14.05
CA ARG A 166 20.69 -9.51 13.33
C ARG A 166 20.34 -9.72 11.86
N VAL A 167 19.88 -8.67 11.18
CA VAL A 167 19.62 -8.73 9.74
C VAL A 167 20.57 -7.78 9.01
N VAL A 168 21.16 -8.26 7.93
CA VAL A 168 21.97 -7.47 7.01
C VAL A 168 21.27 -7.46 5.65
N ALA A 169 20.87 -6.27 5.22
CA ALA A 169 20.26 -6.04 3.92
C ALA A 169 21.29 -6.13 2.80
N ALA A 170 20.88 -6.71 1.67
CA ALA A 170 21.63 -6.64 0.42
C ALA A 170 21.87 -5.18 0.02
N ASP A 171 23.03 -4.93 -0.62
CA ASP A 171 23.43 -3.60 -1.09
C ASP A 171 22.38 -2.97 -2.04
N GLY A 172 22.47 -1.64 -2.20
CA GLY A 172 21.57 -0.88 -3.06
C GLY A 172 20.24 -0.52 -2.36
N PRO A 173 19.11 -0.50 -3.10
CA PRO A 173 17.84 0.02 -2.57
C PRO A 173 17.32 -0.68 -1.30
N VAL A 174 17.62 -1.97 -1.12
CA VAL A 174 17.21 -2.72 0.08
C VAL A 174 17.95 -2.19 1.31
N ALA A 175 19.28 -2.08 1.26
CA ALA A 175 20.07 -1.49 2.35
C ALA A 175 19.72 -0.02 2.57
N ASP A 176 19.58 0.77 1.50
CA ASP A 176 19.22 2.19 1.59
C ASP A 176 17.89 2.44 2.30
N THR A 177 16.93 1.52 2.14
CA THR A 177 15.60 1.61 2.75
C THR A 177 15.60 1.06 4.19
N PHE A 178 16.20 -0.12 4.42
CA PHE A 178 15.96 -0.87 5.67
C PHE A 178 17.13 -0.90 6.64
N GLN A 179 18.39 -0.81 6.19
CA GLN A 179 19.54 -1.15 7.03
C GLN A 179 19.62 -0.29 8.30
N ARG A 180 19.39 1.01 8.17
CA ARG A 180 19.38 1.94 9.31
C ARG A 180 18.35 1.51 10.37
N ALA A 181 17.11 1.22 9.96
CA ALA A 181 16.06 0.84 10.88
C ALA A 181 16.33 -0.53 11.52
N LEU A 182 16.92 -1.47 10.77
CA LEU A 182 17.32 -2.77 11.29
C LEU A 182 18.41 -2.64 12.36
N ASP A 183 19.45 -1.82 12.12
CA ASP A 183 20.52 -1.58 13.08
C ASP A 183 20.02 -0.87 14.36
N GLU A 184 18.97 -0.05 14.27
CA GLU A 184 18.35 0.61 15.42
C GLU A 184 17.45 -0.33 16.26
N LEU A 185 16.87 -1.37 15.64
CA LEU A 185 15.81 -2.20 16.26
C LEU A 185 16.25 -3.62 16.62
N LEU A 186 17.30 -4.14 15.99
CA LEU A 186 17.80 -5.50 16.19
C LEU A 186 19.14 -5.50 16.95
N PRO A 187 19.44 -6.56 17.73
CA PRO A 187 20.68 -6.64 18.48
C PRO A 187 21.90 -6.66 17.56
N ALA A 188 22.98 -5.99 17.99
CA ALA A 188 24.24 -5.95 17.25
C ALA A 188 24.97 -7.32 17.20
N GLU A 189 24.80 -8.13 18.26
CA GLU A 189 25.44 -9.43 18.42
C GLU A 189 24.38 -10.54 18.43
N ALA A 190 24.22 -11.21 17.30
CA ALA A 190 23.30 -12.34 17.11
C ALA A 190 23.69 -13.08 15.82
N PRO A 191 23.19 -14.32 15.58
CA PRO A 191 23.30 -14.92 14.25
C PRO A 191 22.80 -13.91 13.21
N VAL A 192 23.53 -13.81 12.10
CA VAL A 192 23.25 -12.86 11.02
C VAL A 192 22.37 -13.56 9.99
N LYS A 193 21.25 -12.95 9.66
CA LYS A 193 20.41 -13.32 8.52
C LYS A 193 20.60 -12.31 7.39
N ALA A 194 20.74 -12.80 6.17
CA ALA A 194 20.69 -11.97 4.98
C ALA A 194 19.24 -11.60 4.63
N LEU A 195 19.02 -10.34 4.29
CA LEU A 195 17.77 -9.84 3.72
C LEU A 195 17.99 -9.48 2.25
N GLY A 196 17.26 -10.15 1.36
CA GLY A 196 17.30 -9.90 -0.08
C GLY A 196 15.93 -9.52 -0.65
N VAL A 197 15.91 -9.20 -1.93
CA VAL A 197 14.70 -9.01 -2.73
C VAL A 197 14.69 -10.00 -3.88
N ALA A 198 13.58 -10.70 -4.09
CA ALA A 198 13.39 -11.64 -5.19
C ALA A 198 12.04 -11.39 -5.88
N GLY A 199 11.91 -11.78 -7.14
CA GLY A 199 10.69 -11.55 -7.91
C GLY A 199 10.85 -11.87 -9.40
N PRO A 200 9.88 -11.45 -10.23
CA PRO A 200 9.98 -11.58 -11.69
C PRO A 200 11.30 -11.03 -12.21
N GLY A 201 12.10 -11.88 -12.88
CA GLY A 201 13.40 -11.50 -13.44
C GLY A 201 14.52 -11.23 -12.42
N VAL A 202 14.26 -11.37 -11.11
CA VAL A 202 15.22 -11.09 -10.03
C VAL A 202 15.35 -12.29 -9.11
N VAL A 203 16.53 -12.90 -9.12
CA VAL A 203 16.86 -14.05 -8.26
C VAL A 203 17.79 -13.59 -7.15
N ALA A 204 17.47 -13.93 -5.91
CA ALA A 204 18.32 -13.68 -4.75
C ALA A 204 18.29 -14.89 -3.82
N GLU A 205 19.45 -15.22 -3.25
CA GLU A 205 19.59 -16.20 -2.17
C GLU A 205 19.82 -15.45 -0.87
N ALA A 206 18.85 -15.52 0.05
CA ALA A 206 18.91 -14.89 1.37
C ALA A 206 18.03 -15.65 2.37
N ASP A 207 18.27 -15.47 3.67
CA ASP A 207 17.47 -16.09 4.72
C ASP A 207 16.03 -15.54 4.77
N VAL A 208 15.91 -14.24 4.52
CA VAL A 208 14.64 -13.50 4.43
C VAL A 208 14.54 -12.83 3.07
N LEU A 209 13.43 -13.03 2.37
CA LEU A 209 13.19 -12.49 1.04
C LEU A 209 11.95 -11.59 1.02
N LEU A 210 12.16 -10.34 0.60
CA LEU A 210 11.08 -9.45 0.16
C LEU A 210 10.66 -9.87 -1.24
N VAL A 211 9.39 -10.24 -1.42
CA VAL A 211 8.87 -10.69 -2.73
C VAL A 211 7.55 -10.00 -3.06
N PRO A 212 7.24 -9.75 -4.34
CA PRO A 212 6.02 -9.05 -4.70
C PRO A 212 4.80 -9.94 -4.52
N ARG A 213 3.67 -9.32 -4.20
CA ARG A 213 2.34 -9.88 -4.47
C ARG A 213 1.87 -9.48 -5.86
N HIS A 214 1.11 -10.38 -6.47
CA HIS A 214 0.56 -10.18 -7.80
C HIS A 214 -0.40 -8.99 -7.79
N PRO A 215 -0.21 -7.96 -8.66
CA PRO A 215 -0.99 -6.72 -8.60
C PRO A 215 -2.50 -6.89 -8.76
N GLN A 216 -2.99 -8.02 -9.29
CA GLN A 216 -4.42 -8.28 -9.51
C GLN A 216 -5.03 -9.28 -8.52
N THR A 217 -4.21 -10.18 -7.94
CA THR A 217 -4.72 -11.36 -7.23
C THR A 217 -4.18 -11.52 -5.81
N SER A 218 -3.23 -10.67 -5.42
CA SER A 218 -2.49 -10.79 -4.15
C SER A 218 -1.68 -12.09 -4.00
N GLU A 219 -1.58 -12.91 -5.05
CA GLU A 219 -0.78 -14.14 -5.03
C GLU A 219 0.69 -13.79 -4.78
N VAL A 220 1.33 -14.47 -3.83
CA VAL A 220 2.72 -14.20 -3.47
C VAL A 220 3.65 -14.84 -4.49
N TRP A 221 4.64 -14.09 -4.98
CA TRP A 221 5.66 -14.65 -5.87
C TRP A 221 6.38 -15.84 -5.20
N PRO A 222 6.53 -16.98 -5.92
CA PRO A 222 7.16 -18.16 -5.35
C PRO A 222 8.66 -17.94 -5.15
N ALA A 223 9.15 -18.16 -3.91
CA ALA A 223 10.56 -18.09 -3.56
C ALA A 223 10.92 -19.13 -2.49
N SER A 224 12.19 -19.56 -2.49
CA SER A 224 12.73 -20.49 -1.50
C SER A 224 13.34 -19.71 -0.34
N GLY A 225 12.73 -19.75 0.85
CA GLY A 225 13.22 -19.04 2.04
C GLY A 225 12.10 -18.54 2.95
N THR A 226 12.43 -17.70 3.93
CA THR A 226 11.40 -17.01 4.73
C THR A 226 10.89 -15.81 3.95
N VAL A 227 9.68 -15.92 3.41
CA VAL A 227 9.09 -14.90 2.54
C VAL A 227 8.38 -13.82 3.35
N VAL A 228 8.67 -12.56 3.02
CA VAL A 228 7.92 -11.37 3.46
C VAL A 228 7.26 -10.76 2.22
N PRO A 229 5.94 -10.98 2.02
CA PRO A 229 5.24 -10.47 0.85
C PRO A 229 5.04 -8.96 0.95
N ILE A 230 5.35 -8.25 -0.13
CA ILE A 230 5.21 -6.79 -0.26
C ILE A 230 4.41 -6.43 -1.51
N GLY A 231 3.84 -5.24 -1.53
CA GLY A 231 3.15 -4.69 -2.69
C GLY A 231 4.09 -4.52 -3.88
N ALA A 232 3.54 -4.65 -5.08
CA ALA A 232 4.29 -4.62 -6.33
C ALA A 232 5.08 -3.31 -6.52
N GLU A 233 4.51 -2.16 -6.12
CA GLU A 233 5.18 -0.85 -6.21
C GLU A 233 6.45 -0.79 -5.34
N LEU A 234 6.38 -1.24 -4.09
CA LEU A 234 7.54 -1.32 -3.19
C LEU A 234 8.57 -2.32 -3.72
N TRP A 235 8.13 -3.47 -4.24
CA TRP A 235 9.05 -4.44 -4.83
C TRP A 235 9.81 -3.84 -6.01
N ARG A 236 9.14 -3.18 -6.95
CA ARG A 236 9.81 -2.57 -8.10
C ARG A 236 10.82 -1.50 -7.66
N TRP A 237 10.49 -0.68 -6.66
CA TRP A 237 11.44 0.27 -6.06
C TRP A 237 12.70 -0.43 -5.57
N LEU A 238 12.56 -1.54 -4.86
CA LEU A 238 13.68 -2.26 -4.26
C LEU A 238 14.50 -3.07 -5.28
N ALA A 239 13.82 -3.64 -6.29
CA ALA A 239 14.41 -4.60 -7.22
C ALA A 239 14.89 -3.96 -8.53
N ARG A 240 14.33 -2.82 -8.93
CA ARG A 240 14.63 -2.16 -10.22
C ARG A 240 15.23 -0.78 -10.00
N GLU A 241 16.43 -0.74 -9.42
CA GLU A 241 17.18 0.51 -9.18
C GLU A 241 17.30 1.39 -10.44
N HIS A 242 17.45 0.77 -11.61
CA HIS A 242 17.53 1.46 -12.91
C HIS A 242 16.26 2.23 -13.30
N GLU A 243 15.10 1.93 -12.71
CA GLU A 243 13.84 2.65 -12.92
C GLU A 243 13.64 3.81 -11.93
N GLN A 244 14.46 3.91 -10.87
CA GLN A 244 14.27 4.93 -9.85
C GLN A 244 14.51 6.33 -10.42
N PRO A 245 13.64 7.32 -10.12
CA PRO A 245 13.82 8.68 -10.61
C PRO A 245 15.11 9.28 -10.08
N VAL A 246 15.89 9.85 -10.99
CA VAL A 246 17.12 10.56 -10.69
C VAL A 246 16.77 11.97 -10.22
N VAL A 247 16.84 12.23 -8.92
CA VAL A 247 16.61 13.58 -8.38
C VAL A 247 17.95 14.32 -8.24
N PRO A 248 18.06 15.56 -8.74
CA PRO A 248 19.20 16.42 -8.45
C PRO A 248 19.33 16.64 -6.93
N ALA A 249 20.57 16.78 -6.42
CA ALA A 249 20.87 16.93 -4.99
C ALA A 249 20.08 18.05 -4.26
N THR A 250 19.51 18.98 -5.01
CA THR A 250 18.84 20.19 -4.52
C THR A 250 17.37 19.99 -4.13
N GLY A 251 16.81 18.77 -4.18
CA GLY A 251 15.49 18.47 -3.60
C GLY A 251 14.33 19.20 -4.29
N GLY A 252 14.23 19.04 -5.60
CA GLY A 252 13.41 19.83 -6.52
C GLY A 252 12.00 20.23 -6.05
N ARG A 253 11.83 21.54 -5.88
CA ARG A 253 10.62 22.32 -6.19
C ARG A 253 10.98 23.54 -7.06
N TRP A 254 11.90 23.42 -8.05
CA TRP A 254 12.33 24.59 -8.84
C TRP A 254 12.80 24.21 -10.26
N GLU A 255 11.86 23.86 -11.14
CA GLU A 255 12.12 23.41 -12.52
C GLU A 255 12.54 24.46 -13.59
N PRO A 256 12.63 25.80 -13.39
CA PRO A 256 13.18 26.65 -14.45
C PRO A 256 14.66 27.08 -14.28
N TYR A 257 15.31 26.82 -13.14
CA TYR A 257 16.53 27.59 -12.77
C TYR A 257 17.85 26.81 -12.59
N LEU A 258 17.91 25.51 -12.85
CA LEU A 258 19.15 24.73 -12.63
C LEU A 258 19.57 23.96 -13.89
N SER A 259 20.16 24.67 -14.85
CA SER A 259 20.76 24.09 -16.07
C SER A 259 22.27 23.79 -15.91
N ASP A 260 22.99 24.45 -14.99
CA ASP A 260 24.43 24.66 -15.22
C ASP A 260 25.41 24.01 -14.23
N ASP A 261 24.97 23.14 -13.31
CA ASP A 261 25.91 22.45 -12.40
C ASP A 261 25.46 21.03 -11.97
N PRO A 262 26.14 19.95 -12.42
CA PRO A 262 25.76 18.58 -12.08
C PRO A 262 26.29 18.20 -10.68
N LEU A 263 25.53 18.52 -9.63
CA LEU A 263 25.76 18.01 -8.27
C LEU A 263 25.46 16.49 -8.17
N PRO A 264 26.07 15.76 -7.20
CA PRO A 264 25.88 14.32 -7.08
C PRO A 264 24.43 13.92 -6.80
N ARG A 265 23.92 13.05 -7.66
CA ARG A 265 22.53 12.58 -7.77
C ARG A 265 22.16 11.74 -6.54
N ARG A 266 20.99 11.97 -5.90
CA ARG A 266 20.48 11.08 -4.84
C ARG A 266 19.01 10.74 -5.12
N PRO A 267 18.60 9.45 -5.04
CA PRO A 267 17.21 9.07 -5.19
C PRO A 267 16.36 9.67 -4.04
N LYS A 268 15.05 9.83 -4.27
CA LYS A 268 14.09 10.06 -3.17
C LYS A 268 14.23 8.88 -2.19
N ARG A 269 14.84 9.08 -1.02
CA ARG A 269 14.93 8.00 -0.02
C ARG A 269 13.53 7.64 0.47
N VAL A 270 13.18 6.37 0.36
CA VAL A 270 12.04 5.77 1.06
C VAL A 270 12.54 5.36 2.44
N GLU A 271 11.91 5.88 3.48
CA GLU A 271 12.22 5.50 4.86
C GLU A 271 11.01 4.75 5.45
N PRO A 272 11.21 3.61 6.14
CA PRO A 272 10.13 2.85 6.76
C PRO A 272 9.36 3.69 7.77
N GLY A 273 8.05 3.84 7.54
CA GLY A 273 7.14 4.56 8.41
C GLY A 273 7.02 3.86 9.76
N ARG A 274 7.49 4.51 10.84
CA ARG A 274 7.46 3.95 12.20
C ARG A 274 6.06 3.56 12.65
N PHE A 275 5.05 4.42 12.41
CA PHE A 275 3.66 4.15 12.80
C PHE A 275 3.05 2.98 12.04
N ALA A 276 3.31 2.89 10.72
CA ALA A 276 2.89 1.76 9.89
C ALA A 276 3.54 0.45 10.37
N MET A 277 4.85 0.46 10.66
CA MET A 277 5.56 -0.69 11.23
C MET A 277 4.93 -1.14 12.57
N GLU A 278 4.71 -0.22 13.50
CA GLU A 278 4.08 -0.57 14.78
C GLU A 278 2.65 -1.09 14.60
N GLY A 279 1.87 -0.48 13.69
CA GLY A 279 0.53 -0.92 13.34
C GLY A 279 0.53 -2.35 12.81
N ALA A 280 1.43 -2.65 11.87
CA ALA A 280 1.60 -3.99 11.31
C ALA A 280 2.02 -5.01 12.37
N LEU A 281 2.98 -4.68 13.25
CA LEU A 281 3.36 -5.57 14.36
C LEU A 281 2.19 -5.88 15.29
N ARG A 282 1.36 -4.88 15.62
CA ARG A 282 0.14 -5.08 16.43
C ARG A 282 -0.85 -6.00 15.73
N ARG A 283 -1.07 -5.84 14.42
CA ARG A 283 -1.93 -6.72 13.60
C ARG A 283 -1.41 -8.16 13.57
N LEU A 284 -0.09 -8.35 13.63
CA LEU A 284 0.58 -9.66 13.73
C LEU A 284 0.66 -10.20 15.17
N GLY A 285 0.08 -9.52 16.15
CA GLY A 285 0.10 -9.94 17.57
C GLY A 285 1.48 -9.84 18.24
N ARG A 286 2.34 -8.93 17.77
CA ARG A 286 3.71 -8.74 18.27
C ARG A 286 3.88 -7.41 19.01
N SER A 287 4.77 -7.41 19.99
CA SER A 287 5.19 -6.19 20.71
C SER A 287 6.15 -5.37 19.86
N VAL A 288 6.06 -4.04 19.97
CA VAL A 288 7.01 -3.12 19.33
C VAL A 288 8.40 -3.25 20.00
N PRO A 289 9.48 -3.52 19.24
CA PRO A 289 10.83 -3.55 19.78
C PRO A 289 11.20 -2.18 20.36
N ARG A 290 11.93 -2.16 21.48
CA ARG A 290 12.57 -0.92 21.97
C ARG A 290 13.90 -0.74 21.22
N PRO A 291 14.27 0.50 20.86
CA PRO A 291 15.56 0.76 20.23
C PRO A 291 16.70 0.19 21.07
N SER A 292 17.68 -0.46 20.43
CA SER A 292 18.93 -0.81 21.10
C SER A 292 19.67 0.49 21.44
N ARG A 293 19.97 0.69 22.73
CA ARG A 293 20.78 1.82 23.20
C ARG A 293 22.25 1.63 22.87
#